data_AF-A0A972QP09-F1
#
_entry.id   AF-A0A972QP09-F1
#
_cell.length_a   1.000
_cell.length_b   1.000
_cell.length_c   1.000
_cell.angle_alpha   90.00
_cell.angle_beta   90.00
_cell.angle_gamma   90.00
#
_symmetry.space_group_name_H-M   'P 1'
#
loop_
_entity.id
_entity.type
_entity.pdbx_description
1 polymer ?
#
loop_
_entity_poly.entity_id
_entity_poly.type
_entity_poly.pdbx_seq_one_letter_code
_entity_poly.pdbx_strand_id
1 'polypeptide(L)'
;MTQLDRFKLKATSTLYLPYDYNDKAHIEVRIVNHGRRVAVLTMFGGDTEAGGWNGSHLFNKGLYLAENEFHKRTLTKDEAECVGPEYETEYVSLWFEDSHGRRHQVKGSRKHLEQLKKT
;
A
#
# COMPACT_ATOMS: atom_id res chain seq x y z
N MET A 1 -31.37 -10.28 9.07
CA MET A 1 -30.41 -10.16 7.96
C MET A 1 -29.04 -10.58 8.47
N THR A 2 -28.63 -11.80 8.19
CA THR A 2 -27.27 -12.30 8.50
C THR A 2 -26.28 -11.54 7.62
N GLN A 3 -25.41 -10.77 8.24
CA GLN A 3 -24.31 -10.09 7.55
C GLN A 3 -23.49 -11.17 6.82
N LEU A 4 -23.46 -11.12 5.49
CA LEU A 4 -22.66 -12.05 4.70
C LEU A 4 -21.21 -11.97 5.17
N ASP A 5 -20.66 -13.11 5.60
CA ASP A 5 -19.26 -13.24 5.99
C ASP A 5 -18.37 -12.87 4.80
N ARG A 6 -17.52 -11.85 4.99
CA ARG A 6 -16.63 -11.29 3.97
C ARG A 6 -15.24 -11.21 4.56
N PHE A 7 -14.22 -11.27 3.71
CA PHE A 7 -12.87 -10.89 4.13
C PHE A 7 -12.89 -9.45 4.65
N LYS A 8 -12.00 -9.15 5.59
CA LYS A 8 -11.96 -7.83 6.24
C LYS A 8 -10.53 -7.33 6.26
N LEU A 9 -10.17 -6.55 5.25
CA LEU A 9 -8.82 -6.03 5.12
C LEU A 9 -8.65 -4.75 5.92
N LYS A 10 -7.51 -4.63 6.60
CA LYS A 10 -7.06 -3.39 7.24
C LYS A 10 -5.63 -3.11 6.79
N ALA A 11 -5.45 -1.97 6.13
CA ALA A 11 -4.15 -1.50 5.68
C ALA A 11 -3.70 -0.28 6.49
N THR A 12 -2.43 -0.27 6.90
CA THR A 12 -1.80 0.78 7.70
C THR A 12 -0.39 1.03 7.22
N SER A 13 0.15 2.20 7.50
CA SER A 13 1.54 2.56 7.22
C SER A 13 2.25 3.04 8.49
N THR A 14 3.56 2.87 8.51
CA THR A 14 4.48 3.40 9.53
C THR A 14 5.68 4.01 8.82
N LEU A 15 6.04 5.24 9.17
CA LEU A 15 7.28 5.87 8.69
C LEU A 15 8.45 5.48 9.61
N TYR A 16 9.55 5.07 9.00
CA TYR A 16 10.83 4.85 9.65
C TYR A 16 11.79 5.92 9.16
N LEU A 17 12.33 6.69 10.11
CA LEU A 17 13.38 7.66 9.85
C LEU A 17 14.74 6.97 10.03
N PRO A 18 15.77 7.37 9.27
CA PRO A 18 17.08 6.75 9.35
C PRO A 18 17.64 6.96 10.75
N TYR A 19 18.05 5.87 11.38
CA TYR A 19 18.70 5.92 12.70
C TYR A 19 20.22 6.16 12.58
N ASP A 20 20.81 5.78 11.44
CA ASP A 20 22.25 5.89 11.15
C ASP A 20 22.46 6.29 9.67
N TYR A 21 23.68 6.72 9.30
CA TYR A 21 24.04 7.21 7.97
C TYR A 21 23.78 6.21 6.84
N ASN A 22 23.84 4.91 7.13
CA ASN A 22 23.62 3.86 6.15
C ASN A 22 22.14 3.46 5.99
N ASP A 23 21.24 4.01 6.81
CA ASP A 23 19.81 3.71 6.72
C ASP A 23 19.11 4.76 5.86
N LYS A 24 18.06 4.35 5.14
CA LYS A 24 17.23 5.25 4.33
C LYS A 24 15.87 5.39 4.98
N ALA A 25 15.34 6.62 5.01
CA ALA A 25 13.96 6.85 5.36
C ALA A 25 13.05 6.00 4.45
N HIS A 26 12.07 5.32 5.05
CA HIS A 26 11.15 4.48 4.30
C HIS A 26 9.82 4.35 5.02
N ILE A 27 8.78 3.99 4.26
CA ILE A 27 7.46 3.66 4.78
C ILE A 27 7.28 2.15 4.72
N GLU A 28 6.99 1.52 5.85
CA GLU A 28 6.46 0.16 5.87
C GLU A 28 4.93 0.26 5.72
N VAL A 29 4.38 -0.37 4.69
CA VAL A 29 2.95 -0.58 4.56
C VAL A 29 2.62 -2.01 4.95
N ARG A 30 1.55 -2.18 5.72
CA ARG A 30 1.06 -3.48 6.18
C ARG A 30 -0.42 -3.61 5.88
N ILE A 31 -0.83 -4.76 5.34
CA ILE A 31 -2.23 -5.13 5.17
C ILE A 31 -2.51 -6.47 5.85
N VAL A 32 -3.58 -6.54 6.63
CA VAL A 32 -3.97 -7.72 7.43
C VAL A 32 -5.40 -8.11 7.08
N ASN A 33 -5.67 -9.41 6.95
CA ASN A 33 -7.03 -9.92 6.86
C ASN A 33 -7.58 -10.27 8.25
N HIS A 34 -8.49 -9.46 8.78
CA HIS A 34 -9.24 -9.70 10.01
C HIS A 34 -10.56 -10.47 9.78
N GLY A 35 -10.82 -10.92 8.56
CA GLY A 35 -11.98 -11.73 8.23
C GLY A 35 -11.62 -13.21 8.20
N ARG A 36 -12.64 -14.08 8.33
CA ARG A 36 -12.47 -15.53 8.28
C ARG A 36 -12.26 -16.08 6.86
N ARG A 37 -12.76 -15.35 5.86
CA ARG A 37 -12.59 -15.72 4.46
C ARG A 37 -11.25 -15.22 3.93
N VAL A 38 -10.60 -16.05 3.12
CA VAL A 38 -9.37 -15.70 2.41
C VAL A 38 -9.60 -14.45 1.55
N ALA A 39 -8.71 -13.48 1.68
CA ALA A 39 -8.62 -12.35 0.77
C ALA A 39 -7.58 -12.66 -0.31
N VAL A 40 -7.78 -12.13 -1.52
CA VAL A 40 -6.80 -12.18 -2.59
C VAL A 40 -6.49 -10.75 -2.98
N LEU A 41 -5.24 -10.32 -2.84
CA LEU A 41 -4.76 -9.01 -3.26
C LEU A 41 -4.13 -9.11 -4.64
N THR A 42 -4.42 -8.16 -5.52
CA THR A 42 -3.98 -8.17 -6.93
C THR A 42 -2.94 -7.11 -7.22
N MET A 43 -2.99 -5.97 -6.53
CA MET A 43 -2.14 -4.82 -6.82
C MET A 43 -1.80 -4.03 -5.56
N PHE A 44 -0.61 -3.44 -5.55
CA PHE A 44 -0.24 -2.37 -4.65
C PHE A 44 0.04 -1.12 -5.48
N GLY A 45 -0.54 0.00 -5.08
CA GLY A 45 -0.39 1.24 -5.80
C GLY A 45 -0.76 2.44 -4.95
N GLY A 46 -0.94 3.55 -5.63
CA GLY A 46 -1.31 4.80 -5.01
C GLY A 46 -1.90 5.78 -6.01
N ASP A 47 -2.62 6.74 -5.47
CA ASP A 47 -3.12 7.87 -6.25
C ASP A 47 -2.00 8.90 -6.38
N THR A 48 -1.94 9.62 -7.49
CA THR A 48 -0.84 10.53 -7.82
C THR A 48 -1.29 11.99 -7.77
N GLU A 49 -0.33 12.91 -7.59
CA GLU A 49 -0.62 14.36 -7.61
C GLU A 49 -1.25 14.84 -8.92
N ALA A 50 -0.92 14.19 -10.04
CA ALA A 50 -1.48 14.48 -11.37
C ALA A 50 -2.95 14.05 -11.54
N GLY A 51 -3.61 13.53 -10.51
CA GLY A 51 -5.02 13.10 -10.57
C GLY A 51 -5.24 11.71 -11.16
N GLY A 52 -4.17 10.92 -11.31
CA GLY A 52 -4.20 9.52 -11.75
C GLY A 52 -3.89 8.54 -10.63
N TRP A 53 -3.54 7.31 -11.00
CA TRP A 53 -3.00 6.32 -10.09
C TRP A 53 -1.90 5.52 -10.80
N ASN A 54 -0.95 5.02 -10.03
CA ASN A 54 0.07 4.08 -10.49
C ASN A 54 0.11 2.88 -9.53
N GLY A 55 0.57 1.72 -10.00
CA GLY A 55 0.61 0.52 -9.20
C GLY A 55 1.33 -0.64 -9.88
N SER A 56 1.68 -1.63 -9.08
CA SER A 56 2.34 -2.86 -9.51
C SER A 56 1.53 -4.07 -9.05
N HIS A 57 1.41 -5.06 -9.93
CA HIS A 57 0.76 -6.32 -9.58
C HIS A 57 1.50 -7.04 -8.46
N LEU A 58 0.74 -7.58 -7.51
CA LEU A 58 1.26 -8.39 -6.42
C LEU A 58 1.31 -9.85 -6.84
N PHE A 59 2.48 -10.30 -7.30
CA PHE A 59 2.72 -11.67 -7.77
C PHE A 59 1.84 -12.08 -8.98
N ASN A 60 2.26 -13.11 -9.71
CA ASN A 60 1.55 -13.53 -10.93
C ASN A 60 0.12 -14.06 -10.69
N LYS A 61 -0.20 -14.53 -9.48
CA LYS A 61 -1.52 -15.12 -9.14
C LYS A 61 -2.27 -14.35 -8.06
N GLY A 62 -1.82 -13.13 -7.74
CA GLY A 62 -2.25 -12.42 -6.55
C GLY A 62 -1.61 -12.97 -5.27
N LEU A 63 -1.80 -12.23 -4.18
CA LEU A 63 -1.37 -12.58 -2.84
C LEU A 63 -2.56 -13.01 -1.99
N TYR A 64 -2.53 -14.23 -1.49
CA TYR A 64 -3.57 -14.79 -0.63
C TYR A 64 -3.28 -14.42 0.82
N LEU A 65 -4.30 -13.98 1.54
CA LEU A 65 -4.25 -13.74 2.98
C LEU A 65 -5.39 -14.50 3.65
N ALA A 66 -5.06 -15.59 4.35
CA ALA A 66 -5.98 -16.28 5.25
C ALA A 66 -6.31 -15.43 6.49
N GLU A 67 -7.12 -15.98 7.40
CA GLU A 67 -7.50 -15.28 8.63
C GLU A 67 -6.25 -14.89 9.46
N ASN A 68 -6.17 -13.61 9.81
CA ASN A 68 -5.06 -12.97 10.54
C ASN A 68 -3.69 -13.00 9.83
N GLU A 69 -3.62 -13.47 8.59
CA GLU A 69 -2.42 -13.32 7.78
C GLU A 69 -2.25 -11.87 7.32
N PHE A 70 -1.00 -11.51 7.08
CA PHE A 70 -0.64 -10.17 6.67
C PHE A 70 0.46 -10.17 5.63
N HIS A 71 0.52 -9.06 4.90
CA HIS A 71 1.61 -8.74 4.00
C HIS A 71 2.23 -7.40 4.38
N LYS A 72 3.53 -7.30 4.16
CA LYS A 72 4.31 -6.07 4.33
C LYS A 72 5.02 -5.73 3.04
N ARG A 73 5.10 -4.44 2.75
CA ARG A 73 5.93 -3.90 1.70
C ARG A 73 6.62 -2.64 2.24
N THR A 74 7.88 -2.47 1.86
CA THR A 74 8.62 -1.24 2.13
C THR A 74 8.59 -0.35 0.90
N LEU A 75 8.47 0.95 1.13
CA LEU A 75 8.54 1.98 0.11
C LEU A 75 9.59 3.00 0.53
N THR A 76 10.69 3.05 -0.19
CA THR A 76 11.71 4.10 -0.08
C THR A 76 11.24 5.39 -0.74
N LYS A 77 11.97 6.49 -0.54
CA LYS A 77 11.69 7.77 -1.21
C LYS A 77 11.70 7.63 -2.74
N ASP A 78 12.76 7.03 -3.27
CA ASP A 78 12.95 6.79 -4.70
C ASP A 78 11.81 5.95 -5.32
N GLU A 79 11.20 5.04 -4.55
CA GLU A 79 10.05 4.24 -5.02
C GLU A 79 8.69 4.95 -4.82
N ALA A 80 8.62 5.94 -3.93
CA ALA A 80 7.43 6.77 -3.73
C ALA A 80 7.28 7.83 -4.83
N GLU A 81 8.39 8.18 -5.47
CA GLU A 81 8.47 8.93 -6.71
C GLU A 81 8.17 7.97 -7.88
N CYS A 82 7.06 8.20 -8.57
CA CYS A 82 6.66 7.38 -9.72
C CYS A 82 7.04 8.07 -11.02
N VAL A 83 7.77 7.35 -11.87
CA VAL A 83 8.01 7.82 -13.24
C VAL A 83 6.77 7.49 -14.08
N GLY A 84 5.97 8.50 -14.41
CA GLY A 84 4.94 8.41 -15.43
C GLY A 84 5.53 8.56 -16.84
N PRO A 85 4.80 8.17 -17.90
CA PRO A 85 5.29 8.26 -19.28
C PRO A 85 5.57 9.69 -19.75
N GLU A 86 4.98 10.71 -19.12
CA GLU A 86 5.16 12.11 -19.51
C GLU A 86 5.86 12.97 -18.43
N TYR A 87 5.75 12.58 -17.14
CA TYR A 87 6.31 13.34 -16.02
C TYR A 87 6.64 12.43 -14.82
N GLU A 88 7.62 12.83 -14.01
CA GLU A 88 7.75 12.35 -12.64
C GLU A 88 6.53 12.82 -11.83
N THR A 89 5.82 11.88 -11.21
CA THR A 89 4.67 12.17 -10.37
C THR A 89 4.81 11.42 -9.06
N GLU A 90 4.37 12.02 -7.97
CA GLU A 90 4.53 11.42 -6.65
C GLU A 90 3.21 10.82 -6.17
N TYR A 91 3.29 9.77 -5.34
CA TYR A 91 2.11 9.27 -4.63
C TYR A 91 1.62 10.29 -3.59
N VAL A 92 0.30 10.43 -3.47
CA VAL A 92 -0.38 11.19 -2.39
C VAL A 92 -1.12 10.28 -1.41
N SER A 93 -1.49 9.08 -1.84
CA SER A 93 -2.14 8.05 -1.02
C SER A 93 -1.72 6.68 -1.54
N LEU A 94 -1.72 5.67 -0.66
CA LEU A 94 -1.38 4.30 -1.01
C LEU A 94 -2.59 3.41 -0.77
N TRP A 95 -2.74 2.35 -1.57
CA TRP A 95 -3.82 1.39 -1.44
C TRP A 95 -3.38 -0.01 -1.90
N PHE A 96 -4.12 -1.01 -1.44
CA PHE A 96 -4.07 -2.37 -1.95
C PHE A 96 -5.36 -2.68 -2.72
N GLU A 97 -5.28 -3.28 -3.89
CA GLU A 97 -6.45 -3.76 -4.63
C GLU A 97 -6.72 -5.24 -4.30
N ASP A 98 -7.99 -5.59 -4.11
CA ASP A 98 -8.43 -6.98 -4.00
C ASP A 98 -8.85 -7.58 -5.35
N SER A 99 -9.08 -8.90 -5.38
CA SER A 99 -9.51 -9.63 -6.58
C SER A 99 -10.88 -9.20 -7.16
N HIS A 100 -11.61 -8.33 -6.49
CA HIS A 100 -12.85 -7.73 -6.99
C HIS A 100 -12.64 -6.30 -7.50
N GLY A 101 -11.39 -5.84 -7.60
CA GLY A 101 -11.03 -4.49 -8.04
C GLY A 101 -11.27 -3.41 -6.99
N ARG A 102 -11.48 -3.77 -5.71
CA ARG A 102 -11.71 -2.76 -4.67
C ARG A 102 -10.38 -2.32 -4.06
N ARG A 103 -10.22 -1.01 -3.94
CA ARG A 103 -9.04 -0.38 -3.34
C ARG A 103 -9.22 -0.16 -1.84
N HIS A 104 -8.36 -0.79 -1.07
CA HIS A 104 -8.26 -0.68 0.39
C HIS A 104 -7.18 0.33 0.73
N GLN A 105 -7.61 1.55 1.07
CA GLN A 105 -6.73 2.66 1.40
C GLN A 105 -5.83 2.33 2.61
N VAL A 106 -4.54 2.61 2.48
CA VAL A 106 -3.53 2.42 3.53
C VAL A 106 -3.66 3.59 4.50
N LYS A 107 -4.18 3.31 5.70
CA LYS A 107 -4.36 4.36 6.72
C LYS A 107 -3.01 4.99 7.08
N GLY A 108 -3.00 6.33 7.08
CA GLY A 108 -1.82 7.13 7.43
C GLY A 108 -0.86 7.40 6.27
N SER A 109 -1.06 6.77 5.10
CA SER A 109 -0.07 6.83 4.01
C SER A 109 0.20 8.26 3.55
N ARG A 110 -0.83 9.09 3.41
CA ARG A 110 -0.70 10.48 2.96
C ARG A 110 0.26 11.28 3.83
N LYS A 111 0.03 11.26 5.15
CA LYS A 111 0.90 11.94 6.12
C LYS A 111 2.33 11.41 6.05
N HIS A 112 2.50 10.09 5.95
CA HIS A 112 3.83 9.49 5.91
C HIS A 112 4.56 9.80 4.60
N LEU A 113 3.87 9.85 3.46
CA LEU A 113 4.43 10.29 2.18
C LEU A 113 4.88 11.75 2.24
N GLU A 114 4.04 12.65 2.76
CA GLU A 114 4.40 14.06 2.97
C GLU A 114 5.64 14.24 3.87
N GLN A 115 5.83 13.35 4.85
CA GLN A 115 6.99 13.36 5.72
C GLN A 115 8.23 12.76 5.05
N LEU A 116 8.08 11.67 4.30
CA LEU A 116 9.15 11.01 3.56
C LEU A 116 9.76 11.92 2.48
N LYS A 117 8.95 12.77 1.82
CA LYS A 117 9.45 13.74 0.84
C LYS A 117 10.43 14.75 1.44
N LYS A 118 10.31 15.03 2.74
CA LYS A 118 11.11 16.03 3.47
C LYS A 118 12.41 15.48 4.06
N THR A 119 12.58 14.16 4.08
CA THR A 119 13.84 13.52 4.47
C THR A 119 14.80 13.51 3.30
#